data_AF-A0A7J9BRJ0-F1
#
_entry.id   AF-A0A7J9BRJ0-F1
#
_cell.length_a   1.000
_cell.length_b   1.000
_cell.length_c   1.000
_cell.angle_alpha   90.00
_cell.angle_beta   90.00
_cell.angle_gamma   90.00
#
_symmetry.space_group_name_H-M   'P 1'
#
loop_
_entity.id
_entity.type
_entity.pdbx_description
1 polymer ?
#
loop_
_entity_poly.entity_id
_entity_poly.type
_entity_poly.pdbx_seq_one_letter_code
_entity_poly.pdbx_strand_id
1 'polypeptide(L)' 'MGLSIMKTWLICFALISMVVVQVDAATRSGVTYIHPGVLDPCKRPGELHPGCHPNPKSVPTQANTYN' A
#
# COMPACT_ATOMS: atom_id res chain seq x y z
N MET A 1 7.09 0.86 -46.54
CA MET A 1 6.30 0.15 -45.51
C MET A 1 6.98 0.01 -44.14
N GLY A 2 8.32 0.05 -44.01
CA GLY A 2 8.98 -0.09 -42.69
C GLY A 2 8.94 1.14 -41.76
N LEU A 3 8.89 2.36 -42.34
CA LEU A 3 8.93 3.61 -41.56
C LEU A 3 7.66 3.84 -40.73
N SER A 4 6.48 3.50 -41.26
CA SER A 4 5.20 3.58 -40.54
C SER A 4 5.15 2.57 -39.39
N ILE A 5 5.70 1.36 -39.60
CA ILE A 5 5.74 0.31 -38.58
C ILE A 5 6.58 0.77 -37.39
N MET A 6 7.84 1.20 -37.58
CA MET A 6 8.69 1.68 -36.48
C MET A 6 8.04 2.82 -35.70
N LYS A 7 7.35 3.73 -36.40
CA LYS A 7 6.66 4.87 -35.79
C LYS A 7 5.47 4.42 -34.92
N THR A 8 4.70 3.44 -35.38
CA THR A 8 3.65 2.79 -34.58
C THR A 8 4.24 2.11 -33.33
N TRP A 9 5.34 1.37 -33.47
CA TRP A 9 6.00 0.73 -32.33
C TRP A 9 6.49 1.75 -31.29
N LEU A 10 7.11 2.85 -31.73
CA LEU A 10 7.57 3.90 -30.83
C LEU A 10 6.41 4.57 -30.07
N ILE A 11 5.27 4.79 -30.74
CA ILE A 11 4.07 5.31 -30.09
C ILE A 11 3.55 4.30 -29.06
N CYS A 12 3.46 3.01 -29.41
CA CYS A 12 3.04 1.97 -28.47
C CYS A 12 3.95 1.89 -27.24
N PHE A 13 5.28 1.91 -27.43
CA PHE A 13 6.23 1.91 -26.33
C PHE A 13 6.06 3.14 -25.44
N ALA A 14 5.90 4.33 -26.02
CA ALA A 14 5.69 5.56 -25.25
C ALA A 14 4.42 5.50 -24.39
N LEU A 15 3.32 4.97 -24.94
CA LEU A 15 2.05 4.80 -24.23
C LEU A 15 2.19 3.80 -23.07
N ILE A 16 2.85 2.65 -23.30
CA ILE A 16 3.08 1.64 -22.25
C ILE A 16 3.94 2.23 -21.13
N SER A 17 5.03 2.91 -21.47
CA SER A 17 5.90 3.57 -20.48
C SER A 17 5.14 4.61 -19.65
N MET A 18 4.28 5.42 -20.29
CA MET A 18 3.45 6.40 -19.59
C MET A 18 2.47 5.74 -18.61
N VAL A 19 1.86 4.61 -18.99
CA VAL A 19 0.95 3.86 -18.10
C VAL A 19 1.72 3.27 -16.91
N VAL A 20 2.87 2.64 -17.15
CA VAL A 20 3.70 2.07 -16.08
C VAL A 20 4.12 3.14 -15.07
N VAL A 21 4.61 4.30 -15.55
CA VAL A 21 5.01 5.41 -14.67
C VAL A 21 3.84 5.92 -13.83
N GLN A 22 2.64 6.01 -14.40
CA GLN A 22 1.45 6.43 -13.65
C GLN A 22 1.01 5.40 -12.61
N VAL A 23 1.07 4.10 -12.94
CA VAL A 23 0.75 3.02 -11.99
C VAL A 23 1.75 2.99 -10.84
N ASP A 24 3.05 3.14 -11.13
CA ASP A 24 4.09 3.28 -10.10
C ASP A 24 3.87 4.52 -9.22
N ALA A 25 3.54 5.66 -9.83
CA ALA A 25 3.24 6.89 -9.09
C ALA A 25 2.02 6.73 -8.19
N ALA A 26 0.94 6.13 -8.69
CA ALA A 26 -0.27 5.83 -7.92
C ALA A 26 0.03 4.87 -6.75
N THR A 27 0.83 3.83 -7.00
CA THR A 27 1.24 2.87 -5.98
C THR A 27 2.10 3.54 -4.89
N ARG A 28 3.05 4.40 -5.29
CA ARG A 28 3.90 5.18 -4.36
C ARG A 28 3.13 6.23 -3.58
N SER A 29 2.08 6.81 -4.18
CA SER A 29 1.20 7.77 -3.50
C SER A 29 0.29 7.14 -2.44
N GLY A 30 0.33 5.82 -2.28
CA GLY A 30 -0.41 5.12 -1.22
C GLY A 30 -1.92 5.03 -1.48
N VAL A 31 -2.39 5.39 -2.67
CA VAL A 31 -3.83 5.36 -3.04
C VAL A 31 -4.40 3.94 -2.95
N THR A 32 -3.56 2.91 -3.07
CA THR A 32 -3.92 1.50 -2.92
C THR A 32 -3.52 0.88 -1.57
N TYR A 33 -2.83 1.62 -0.69
CA TYR A 33 -2.41 1.08 0.61
C TYR A 33 -3.47 1.37 1.67
N ILE A 34 -4.10 0.30 2.18
CA ILE A 34 -4.96 0.42 3.35
C ILE A 34 -4.06 0.83 4.53
N HIS A 35 -4.41 1.95 5.19
CA HIS A 35 -3.67 2.43 6.33
C HIS A 35 -3.54 1.30 7.39
N PRO A 36 -2.34 0.98 7.92
CA PRO A 36 -2.15 -0.17 8.81
C PRO A 36 -3.08 -0.18 10.03
N GLY A 37 -3.41 1.00 10.54
CA GLY A 37 -4.40 1.20 11.61
C GLY A 37 -5.84 0.75 11.30
N VAL A 38 -6.16 0.42 10.04
CA VAL A 38 -7.44 -0.20 9.67
C VAL A 38 -7.41 -1.71 9.93
N LEU A 39 -6.25 -2.36 9.71
CA LEU A 39 -6.07 -3.79 9.95
C LEU A 39 -5.77 -4.08 11.42
N ASP A 40 -5.02 -3.20 12.06
CA ASP A 40 -4.65 -3.29 13.46
C ASP A 40 -5.12 -2.05 14.20
N PRO A 41 -6.23 -2.13 14.97
CA PRO A 41 -6.73 -1.01 15.74
C PRO A 41 -5.67 -0.40 16.67
N CYS A 42 -4.71 -1.17 17.17
CA CYS A 42 -3.64 -0.66 18.04
C CYS A 42 -2.60 0.19 17.31
N LYS A 43 -2.56 0.14 15.97
CA LYS A 43 -1.69 0.98 15.12
C LYS A 43 -2.42 2.18 14.53
N ARG A 44 -3.69 2.39 14.86
CA ARG A 44 -4.42 3.55 14.39
C ARG A 44 -3.85 4.82 15.06
N PRO A 45 -3.56 5.89 14.28
CA PRO A 45 -3.05 7.14 14.82
C PRO A 45 -4.09 7.78 15.74
N GLY A 46 -3.64 8.34 16.86
CA GLY A 46 -4.51 8.90 17.89
C GLY A 46 -4.03 8.52 19.29
N GLU A 47 -4.96 8.57 20.24
CA GLU A 47 -4.73 8.19 21.63
C GLU A 47 -4.58 6.67 21.80
N LEU A 48 -4.08 6.22 22.95
CA LEU A 48 -3.97 4.80 23.25
C LEU A 48 -5.37 4.16 23.23
N HIS A 49 -5.56 3.15 22.39
CA HIS A 49 -6.87 2.50 22.27
C HIS A 49 -7.11 1.49 23.40
N PRO A 50 -8.36 1.36 23.89
CA PRO A 50 -8.72 0.37 24.89
C PRO A 50 -8.35 -1.05 24.45
N GLY A 51 -7.67 -1.79 25.33
CA GLY A 51 -7.20 -3.16 25.05
C GLY A 51 -5.85 -3.24 24.33
N CYS A 52 -5.27 -2.12 23.89
CA CYS A 52 -3.93 -2.08 23.30
C CYS A 52 -2.86 -1.90 24.37
N HIS A 53 -1.75 -2.63 24.24
CA HIS A 53 -0.66 -2.51 25.18
C HIS A 53 0.15 -1.22 24.91
N PRO A 54 0.48 -0.41 25.92
CA PRO A 54 1.20 0.85 25.75
C PRO A 54 2.63 0.66 25.20
N ASN A 55 3.24 -0.50 25.47
CA ASN A 55 4.47 -0.92 24.82
C ASN A 55 4.15 -1.85 23.65
N PRO A 56 4.38 -1.47 22.38
CA PRO A 56 4.09 -2.31 21.22
C PRO A 56 5.00 -3.55 21.10
N LYS A 57 6.08 -3.63 21.89
CA LYS A 57 7.02 -4.77 21.91
C LYS A 57 6.74 -5.75 23.04
N SER A 58 5.71 -5.53 23.85
CA SER A 58 5.35 -6.46 24.92
C SER A 58 4.86 -7.78 24.35
N VAL A 59 5.05 -8.85 25.13
CA VAL A 59 4.46 -10.15 24.82
C VAL A 59 2.93 -10.04 24.90
N PRO A 60 2.16 -10.63 23.97
CA PRO A 60 0.71 -10.71 24.08
C PRO A 60 0.32 -11.31 25.42
N THR A 61 -0.53 -10.60 26.16
CA THR A 61 -1.07 -11.11 27.42
C THR A 61 -2.44 -11.71 27.14
N GLN A 62 -2.74 -12.85 27.77
CA GLN A 62 -4.07 -13.45 27.68
C GLN A 62 -5.08 -12.47 28.26
N ALA A 63 -6.04 -12.02 27.45
CA ALA A 63 -7.07 -11.08 27.88
C ALA A 63 -8.18 -11.75 28.71
N ASN A 64 -8.28 -13.08 28.64
CA ASN A 64 -9.31 -13.86 29.31
C ASN A 64 -8.70 -14.88 30.27
N THR A 65 -9.51 -15.33 31.23
CA THR A 65 -9.15 -16.34 32.24
C THR A 65 -9.70 -17.73 31.90
N TYR A 66 -10.14 -17.94 30.66
CA TYR A 66 -10.61 -19.24 30.22
C TYR A 66 -9.41 -20.18 30.02
N ASN A 67 -9.47 -21.33 30.67
CA ASN A 67 -8.48 -22.41 30.58
C ASN A 67 -8.81 -23.33 29.41
#